data_AF-A0A3F2V2B7-F1
#
_entry.id   AF-A0A3F2V2B7-F1
#
_cell.length_a   1.000
_cell.length_b   1.000
_cell.length_c   1.000
_cell.angle_alpha   90.00
_cell.angle_beta   90.00
_cell.angle_gamma   90.00
#
_symmetry.space_group_name_H-M   'P 1'
#
loop_
_entity.id
_entity.type
_entity.pdbx_description
1 polymer ?
#
loop_
_entity_poly.entity_id
_entity_poly.type
_entity_poly.pdbx_seq_one_letter_code
_entity_poly.pdbx_strand_id
1 'polypeptide(L)'
;MSRRKLLIIGSIVLLLAALGIAAYNFMPSQEPTVTLPGISYSVAESNVGALLEFSEAKEVLERHIPGIAELRQIEVAKALTLKDIQPYYPDRITDAKLAAIDDELKELKGSGVVVYTSGSTLVGVILDDPEARDIVDKHLPGFSTHPDIGQGRGFTLNFMQKFDREAMSDEKLAKINADFEALAKSRAGL
;
A
#
# COMPACT_ATOMS: atom_id res chain seq x y z
N MET A 1 47.87 54.57 -31.35
CA MET A 1 48.50 53.31 -30.86
C MET A 1 47.55 52.63 -29.88
N SER A 2 47.51 51.29 -29.90
CA SER A 2 46.84 50.36 -28.94
C SER A 2 45.30 50.30 -28.96
N ARG A 3 44.68 49.26 -29.57
CA ARG A 3 44.43 47.86 -29.11
C ARG A 3 43.23 47.71 -28.15
N ARG A 4 42.12 47.14 -28.69
CA ARG A 4 41.14 46.15 -28.15
C ARG A 4 40.54 46.44 -26.74
N LYS A 5 39.24 46.32 -26.51
CA LYS A 5 38.48 45.05 -26.55
C LYS A 5 36.95 45.27 -26.62
N LEU A 6 36.33 44.36 -27.36
CA LEU A 6 34.91 44.10 -27.58
C LEU A 6 34.23 43.46 -26.36
N LEU A 7 32.94 43.78 -26.19
CA LEU A 7 31.79 42.91 -25.83
C LEU A 7 31.74 42.21 -24.45
N ILE A 8 30.50 41.86 -24.09
CA ILE A 8 30.01 40.93 -23.05
C ILE A 8 29.48 41.61 -21.78
N ILE A 9 28.34 42.31 -21.90
CA ILE A 9 27.39 42.52 -20.80
C ILE A 9 26.00 42.17 -21.36
N GLY A 10 25.74 40.88 -21.51
CA GLY A 10 24.47 40.39 -22.07
C GLY A 10 24.31 38.87 -22.02
N SER A 11 25.11 38.17 -21.21
CA SER A 11 25.21 36.70 -21.27
C SER A 11 25.30 36.03 -19.91
N ILE A 12 25.00 36.72 -18.80
CA ILE A 12 25.08 36.14 -17.45
C ILE A 12 23.69 35.83 -16.86
N VAL A 13 22.59 36.31 -17.47
CA VAL A 13 21.22 35.91 -17.05
C VAL A 13 20.69 34.71 -17.85
N LEU A 14 21.25 34.42 -19.03
CA LEU A 14 20.84 33.26 -19.84
C LEU A 14 21.56 31.95 -19.50
N LEU A 15 22.60 31.99 -18.67
CA LEU A 15 23.40 30.80 -18.30
C LEU A 15 22.94 30.12 -17.00
N LEU A 16 22.06 30.76 -16.22
CA LEU A 16 21.44 30.14 -15.03
C LEU A 16 20.13 29.39 -15.36
N ALA A 17 19.53 29.60 -16.53
CA ALA A 17 18.34 28.87 -16.96
C ALA A 17 18.66 27.52 -17.66
N ALA A 18 19.87 27.35 -18.20
CA ALA A 18 20.24 26.13 -18.93
C ALA A 18 20.72 24.98 -18.02
N LEU A 19 21.16 25.25 -16.79
CA LEU A 19 21.60 24.21 -15.84
C LEU A 19 20.43 23.53 -15.09
N GLY A 20 19.27 24.18 -14.98
CA GLY A 20 18.08 23.56 -14.38
C GLY A 20 17.40 22.51 -15.27
N ILE A 21 17.48 22.68 -16.60
CA ILE A 21 16.80 21.80 -17.55
C ILE A 21 17.56 20.48 -17.76
N ALA A 22 18.90 20.48 -17.64
CA ALA A 22 19.69 19.27 -17.75
C ALA A 22 19.51 18.32 -16.53
N ALA A 23 19.27 18.87 -15.34
CA ALA A 23 19.03 18.06 -14.14
C ALA A 23 17.61 17.46 -14.09
N TYR A 24 16.62 18.10 -14.72
CA TYR A 24 15.24 17.58 -14.74
C TYR A 24 15.11 16.30 -15.60
N ASN A 25 15.94 16.15 -16.64
CA ASN A 25 15.93 14.97 -17.52
C ASN A 25 16.76 13.79 -16.98
N PHE A 26 17.50 13.98 -15.89
CA PHE A 26 18.28 12.93 -15.20
C PHE A 26 17.69 12.54 -13.85
N MET A 27 16.46 12.98 -13.54
CA MET A 27 15.66 12.24 -12.58
C MET A 27 15.26 10.94 -13.27
N PRO A 28 15.59 9.75 -12.73
CA PRO A 28 14.90 8.55 -13.18
C PRO A 28 13.42 8.87 -13.09
N SER A 29 12.68 8.70 -14.18
CA SER A 29 11.23 8.65 -14.13
C SER A 29 10.91 7.72 -12.97
N GLN A 30 10.44 8.27 -11.86
CA GLN A 30 9.81 7.46 -10.84
C GLN A 30 8.57 6.96 -11.56
N GLU A 31 8.70 5.80 -12.22
CA GLU A 31 7.56 4.95 -12.50
C GLU A 31 6.74 4.97 -11.21
N PRO A 32 5.43 5.27 -11.28
CA PRO A 32 4.62 5.29 -10.09
C PRO A 32 4.91 3.98 -9.37
N THR A 33 5.62 4.08 -8.24
CA THR A 33 5.87 2.93 -7.39
C THR A 33 4.51 2.66 -6.80
N VAL A 34 3.74 1.84 -7.50
CA VAL A 34 2.56 1.22 -6.95
C VAL A 34 3.14 0.28 -5.91
N THR A 35 3.32 0.77 -4.69
CA THR A 35 3.35 -0.10 -3.52
C THR A 35 1.98 -0.76 -3.52
N LEU A 36 1.94 -1.94 -4.12
CA LEU A 36 0.80 -2.83 -4.03
C LEU A 36 0.63 -3.10 -2.54
N PRO A 37 -0.53 -2.80 -1.95
CA PRO A 37 -0.83 -3.31 -0.63
C PRO A 37 -1.02 -4.82 -0.80
N GLY A 38 0.07 -5.55 -0.58
CA GLY A 38 0.03 -6.83 0.11
C GLY A 38 0.46 -6.50 1.53
N ILE A 39 -0.40 -6.77 2.52
CA ILE A 39 -0.11 -6.39 3.91
C ILE A 39 1.06 -7.25 4.41
N SER A 40 2.27 -6.73 4.31
CA SER A 40 3.28 -7.06 5.29
C SER A 40 2.86 -6.45 6.62
N TYR A 41 2.88 -7.24 7.69
CA TYR A 41 2.62 -6.70 9.03
C TYR A 41 3.72 -5.69 9.37
N SER A 42 3.36 -4.42 9.47
CA SER A 42 4.27 -3.33 9.80
C SER A 42 3.58 -2.28 10.63
N VAL A 43 4.34 -1.55 11.45
CA VAL A 43 3.77 -0.50 12.31
C VAL A 43 3.30 0.73 11.53
N ALA A 44 3.76 0.89 10.28
CA ALA A 44 3.51 2.06 9.45
C ALA A 44 2.40 1.87 8.42
N GLU A 45 2.09 0.62 8.05
CA GLU A 45 1.14 0.32 6.97
C GLU A 45 -0.02 -0.55 7.44
N SER A 46 0.16 -1.33 8.50
CA SER A 46 -0.92 -2.14 9.06
C SER A 46 -1.76 -1.35 10.04
N ASN A 47 -3.08 -1.44 9.86
CA ASN A 47 -4.03 -0.91 10.83
C ASN A 47 -3.96 -1.72 12.14
N VAL A 48 -4.15 -1.03 13.27
CA VAL A 48 -4.16 -1.65 14.60
C VAL A 48 -5.20 -2.77 14.68
N GLY A 49 -6.36 -2.63 14.03
CA GLY A 49 -7.38 -3.67 13.99
C GLY A 49 -6.87 -4.96 13.34
N ALA A 50 -6.19 -4.84 12.20
CA ALA A 50 -5.64 -5.98 11.49
C ALA A 50 -4.55 -6.70 12.31
N LEU A 51 -3.69 -5.93 13.00
CA LEU A 51 -2.67 -6.48 13.89
C LEU A 51 -3.28 -7.18 15.11
N LEU A 52 -4.39 -6.68 15.65
CA LEU A 52 -5.06 -7.27 16.81
C LEU A 52 -5.92 -8.51 16.49
N GLU A 53 -6.38 -8.64 15.25
CA GLU A 53 -7.12 -9.81 14.77
C GLU A 53 -6.21 -11.00 14.51
N PHE A 54 -4.91 -10.76 14.32
CA PHE A 54 -3.90 -11.80 14.19
C PHE A 54 -3.26 -12.11 15.55
N SER A 55 -3.43 -13.34 16.05
CA SER A 55 -3.00 -13.73 17.41
C SER A 55 -1.52 -13.45 17.68
N GLU A 56 -0.66 -13.78 16.73
CA GLU A 56 0.79 -13.65 16.86
C GLU A 56 1.21 -12.18 16.85
N ALA A 57 0.61 -11.35 15.97
CA ALA A 57 0.85 -9.91 15.99
C ALA A 57 0.29 -9.25 17.25
N LYS A 58 -0.89 -9.67 17.71
CA LYS A 58 -1.48 -9.22 18.98
C LYS A 58 -0.56 -9.53 20.16
N GLU A 59 0.06 -10.70 20.20
CA GLU A 59 1.03 -11.06 21.24
C GLU A 59 2.28 -10.17 21.21
N VAL A 60 2.79 -9.85 20.02
CA VAL A 60 3.90 -8.88 19.86
C VAL A 60 3.47 -7.50 20.38
N LEU A 61 2.27 -7.05 20.01
CA LEU A 61 1.71 -5.77 20.44
C LEU A 61 1.55 -5.70 21.96
N GLU A 62 1.01 -6.74 22.59
CA GLU A 62 0.81 -6.79 24.06
C GLU A 62 2.14 -6.80 24.81
N ARG A 63 3.18 -7.46 24.28
CA ARG A 63 4.52 -7.50 24.89
C ARG A 63 5.17 -6.11 24.93
N HIS A 64 5.03 -5.34 23.86
CA HIS A 64 5.68 -4.02 23.72
C HIS A 64 4.81 -2.87 24.24
N ILE A 65 3.49 -2.99 24.12
CA ILE A 65 2.50 -1.99 24.53
C ILE A 65 1.40 -2.70 25.34
N PRO A 66 1.68 -3.08 26.61
CA PRO A 66 0.72 -3.81 27.43
C PRO A 66 -0.59 -3.04 27.57
N GLY A 67 -1.72 -3.71 27.41
CA GLY A 67 -3.04 -3.10 27.50
C GLY A 67 -3.44 -2.28 26.27
N ILE A 68 -2.94 -2.61 25.07
CA ILE A 68 -3.25 -1.88 23.83
C ILE A 68 -4.63 -2.25 23.28
N ALA A 69 -5.07 -3.49 23.42
CA ALA A 69 -6.40 -3.92 22.98
C ALA A 69 -7.52 -3.36 23.87
N GLU A 70 -7.16 -2.88 25.06
CA GLU A 70 -8.05 -2.38 26.11
C GLU A 70 -8.09 -0.84 26.14
N LEU A 71 -7.46 -0.17 25.17
CA LEU A 71 -7.56 1.28 25.04
C LEU A 71 -9.03 1.70 24.96
N ARG A 72 -9.43 2.72 25.73
CA ARG A 72 -10.83 3.21 25.73
C ARG A 72 -11.33 3.59 24.34
N GLN A 73 -10.44 4.02 23.45
CA GLN A 73 -10.76 4.42 22.07
C GLN A 73 -10.28 3.36 21.06
N ILE A 74 -10.14 2.10 21.46
CA ILE A 74 -9.61 1.04 20.59
C ILE A 74 -10.43 0.91 19.32
N GLU A 75 -11.76 1.00 19.38
CA GLU A 75 -12.62 0.90 18.20
C GLU A 75 -12.32 1.97 17.14
N VAL A 76 -11.91 3.18 17.55
CA VAL A 76 -11.49 4.23 16.62
C VAL A 76 -10.07 3.97 16.14
N ALA A 77 -9.18 3.57 17.05
CA ALA A 77 -7.79 3.28 16.74
C ALA A 77 -7.62 2.09 15.79
N LYS A 78 -8.55 1.13 15.75
CA LYS A 78 -8.51 -0.05 14.87
C LYS A 78 -8.41 0.30 13.39
N ALA A 79 -8.88 1.48 12.97
CA ALA A 79 -8.80 1.96 11.59
C ALA A 79 -7.52 2.75 11.26
N LEU A 80 -6.66 2.98 12.25
CA LEU A 80 -5.43 3.76 12.15
C LEU A 80 -4.20 2.85 12.30
N THR A 81 -3.02 3.32 11.90
CA THR A 81 -1.75 2.60 12.14
C THR A 81 -1.21 2.87 13.54
N LEU A 82 -0.21 2.07 13.97
CA LEU A 82 0.49 2.32 15.24
C LEU A 82 1.23 3.67 15.24
N LYS A 83 1.76 4.10 14.08
CA LYS A 83 2.34 5.43 13.92
C LYS A 83 1.31 6.54 14.02
N ASP A 84 0.12 6.37 13.46
CA ASP A 84 -0.93 7.39 13.52
C ASP A 84 -1.43 7.63 14.95
N ILE A 85 -1.47 6.58 15.78
CA ILE A 85 -1.90 6.72 17.18
C ILE A 85 -0.79 7.13 18.15
N GLN A 86 0.47 7.11 17.71
CA GLN A 86 1.64 7.46 18.53
C GLN A 86 1.52 8.83 19.22
N PRO A 87 1.10 9.92 18.54
CA PRO A 87 1.03 11.26 19.16
C PRO A 87 0.05 11.35 20.33
N TYR A 88 -0.93 10.45 20.42
CA TYR A 88 -1.90 10.40 21.51
C TYR A 88 -1.39 9.64 22.74
N TYR A 89 -0.38 8.79 22.56
CA TYR A 89 0.20 7.95 23.61
C TYR A 89 1.74 7.94 23.60
N PRO A 90 2.42 9.11 23.59
CA PRO A 90 3.86 9.20 23.36
C PRO A 90 4.69 8.47 24.42
N ASP A 91 4.20 8.39 25.66
CA ASP A 91 4.88 7.69 26.76
C ASP A 91 4.76 6.16 26.66
N ARG A 92 3.75 5.65 25.92
CA ARG A 92 3.48 4.21 25.78
C ARG A 92 3.97 3.66 24.44
N ILE A 93 3.84 4.45 23.38
CA ILE A 93 4.18 4.12 21.99
C ILE A 93 5.39 4.96 21.60
N THR A 94 6.58 4.51 21.99
CA THR A 94 7.83 5.21 21.67
C THR A 94 8.39 4.72 20.34
N ASP A 95 9.23 5.52 19.68
CA ASP A 95 9.91 5.11 18.44
C ASP A 95 10.70 3.81 18.62
N ALA A 96 11.35 3.64 19.78
CA ALA A 96 12.10 2.43 20.09
C ALA A 96 11.20 1.18 20.15
N LYS A 97 9.99 1.30 20.72
CA LYS A 97 9.03 0.20 20.76
C LYS A 97 8.44 -0.07 19.37
N LEU A 98 8.12 0.97 18.61
CA LEU A 98 7.64 0.82 17.24
C LEU A 98 8.66 0.08 16.37
N ALA A 99 9.95 0.42 16.49
CA ALA A 99 11.01 -0.29 15.78
C ALA A 99 11.10 -1.76 16.19
N ALA A 100 11.06 -2.06 17.50
CA ALA A 100 11.11 -3.44 17.98
C ALA A 100 9.89 -4.28 17.56
N ILE A 101 8.70 -3.69 17.59
CA ILE A 101 7.47 -4.33 17.07
C ILE A 101 7.64 -4.61 15.58
N ASP A 102 8.08 -3.64 14.79
CA ASP A 102 8.23 -3.79 13.34
C ASP A 102 9.22 -4.91 12.97
N ASP A 103 10.31 -5.05 13.73
CA ASP A 103 11.27 -6.14 13.55
C ASP A 103 10.67 -7.50 13.91
N GLU A 104 9.92 -7.61 15.01
CA GLU A 104 9.26 -8.86 15.38
C GLU A 104 8.10 -9.23 14.43
N LEU A 105 7.36 -8.25 13.92
CA LEU A 105 6.30 -8.48 12.95
C LEU A 105 6.83 -9.11 11.66
N LYS A 106 8.05 -8.75 11.22
CA LYS A 106 8.70 -9.35 10.03
C LYS A 106 9.02 -10.82 10.21
N GLU A 107 9.31 -11.25 11.42
CA GLU A 107 9.65 -12.64 11.74
C GLU A 107 8.42 -13.54 11.92
N LEU A 108 7.21 -12.96 11.97
CA LEU A 108 5.98 -13.74 12.10
C LEU A 108 5.71 -14.57 10.85
N LYS A 109 5.25 -15.81 11.05
CA LYS A 109 4.72 -16.62 9.95
C LYS A 109 3.55 -15.88 9.31
N GLY A 110 3.60 -15.68 8.00
CA GLY A 110 2.58 -14.94 7.27
C GLY A 110 2.85 -13.44 7.10
N SER A 111 3.94 -12.90 7.67
CA SER A 111 4.34 -11.48 7.54
C SER A 111 4.65 -11.02 6.11
N GLY A 112 4.83 -11.95 5.17
CA GLY A 112 5.00 -11.69 3.74
C GLY A 112 3.79 -12.03 2.88
N VAL A 113 2.62 -12.25 3.49
CA VAL A 113 1.43 -12.67 2.75
C VAL A 113 0.75 -11.48 2.10
N VAL A 114 0.63 -11.56 0.77
CA VAL A 114 -0.08 -10.55 -0.01
C VAL A 114 -1.58 -10.64 0.29
N VAL A 115 -2.12 -9.58 0.89
CA VAL A 115 -3.56 -9.38 1.07
C VAL A 115 -4.08 -8.50 -0.06
N TYR A 116 -4.87 -9.06 -0.96
CA TYR A 116 -5.47 -8.31 -2.06
C TYR A 116 -6.71 -7.53 -1.60
N THR A 117 -6.98 -6.39 -2.24
CA THR A 117 -8.26 -5.68 -2.08
C THR A 117 -8.80 -5.18 -3.42
N SER A 118 -10.11 -5.07 -3.53
CA SER A 118 -10.79 -4.50 -4.69
C SER A 118 -10.50 -3.01 -4.90
N GLY A 119 -10.12 -2.30 -3.83
CA GLY A 119 -9.96 -0.84 -3.82
C GLY A 119 -8.55 -0.36 -4.18
N SER A 120 -7.53 -1.17 -3.88
CA SER A 120 -6.14 -0.72 -3.93
C SER A 120 -5.19 -1.69 -4.66
N THR A 121 -5.61 -2.92 -4.92
CA THR A 121 -4.82 -3.84 -5.74
C THR A 121 -5.19 -3.69 -7.22
N LEU A 122 -4.18 -3.59 -8.08
CA LEU A 122 -4.39 -3.60 -9.52
C LEU A 122 -4.88 -4.96 -9.99
N VAL A 123 -5.82 -4.95 -10.94
CA VAL A 123 -6.37 -6.15 -11.57
C VAL A 123 -5.26 -7.03 -12.13
N GLY A 124 -4.23 -6.45 -12.77
CA GLY A 124 -3.11 -7.24 -13.28
C GLY A 124 -2.43 -8.10 -12.21
N VAL A 125 -2.24 -7.54 -11.02
CA VAL A 125 -1.59 -8.22 -9.89
C VAL A 125 -2.48 -9.32 -9.32
N ILE A 126 -3.78 -9.06 -9.23
CA ILE A 126 -4.76 -10.09 -8.83
C ILE A 126 -4.76 -11.25 -9.83
N LEU A 127 -4.75 -10.94 -11.14
CA LEU A 127 -4.87 -11.95 -12.19
C LEU A 127 -3.59 -12.76 -12.43
N ASP A 128 -2.43 -12.23 -12.04
CA ASP A 128 -1.15 -12.93 -12.13
C ASP A 128 -0.99 -14.00 -11.03
N ASP A 129 -1.78 -13.89 -9.96
CA ASP A 129 -1.93 -14.91 -8.95
C ASP A 129 -3.12 -15.83 -9.29
N PRO A 130 -2.90 -17.14 -9.53
CA PRO A 130 -3.97 -18.04 -9.94
C PRO A 130 -5.06 -18.20 -8.87
N GLU A 131 -4.73 -18.23 -7.58
CA GLU A 131 -5.74 -18.41 -6.52
C GLU A 131 -6.57 -17.14 -6.33
N ALA A 132 -5.94 -15.96 -6.44
CA ALA A 132 -6.65 -14.68 -6.39
C ALA A 132 -7.52 -14.45 -7.63
N ARG A 133 -7.04 -14.84 -8.82
CA ARG A 133 -7.83 -14.85 -10.06
C ARG A 133 -9.09 -15.70 -9.92
N ASP A 134 -8.95 -16.91 -9.39
CA ASP A 134 -10.07 -17.84 -9.23
C ASP A 134 -11.15 -17.27 -8.28
N ILE A 135 -10.75 -16.52 -7.25
CA ILE A 135 -11.66 -15.77 -6.38
C ILE A 135 -12.43 -14.71 -7.18
N VAL A 136 -11.76 -13.94 -8.03
CA VAL A 136 -12.44 -12.93 -8.86
C VAL A 136 -13.44 -13.60 -9.81
N ASP A 137 -13.04 -14.64 -10.53
CA ASP A 137 -13.91 -15.32 -11.48
C ASP A 137 -15.10 -16.02 -10.81
N LYS A 138 -14.94 -16.49 -9.57
CA LYS A 138 -16.04 -17.02 -8.75
C LYS A 138 -17.18 -16.00 -8.56
N HIS A 139 -16.85 -14.72 -8.39
CA HIS A 139 -17.84 -13.65 -8.16
C HIS A 139 -18.18 -12.85 -9.43
N LEU A 140 -17.29 -12.84 -10.42
CA LEU A 140 -17.40 -12.17 -11.70
C LEU A 140 -17.10 -13.17 -12.85
N PRO A 141 -18.04 -14.06 -13.19
CA PRO A 141 -17.79 -15.11 -14.17
C PRO A 141 -17.34 -14.57 -15.53
N GLY A 142 -16.21 -15.07 -16.02
CA GLY A 142 -15.61 -14.67 -17.30
C GLY A 142 -14.81 -13.37 -17.25
N PHE A 143 -14.59 -12.78 -16.08
CA PHE A 143 -13.82 -11.53 -15.93
C PHE A 143 -12.37 -11.70 -16.37
N SER A 144 -11.68 -12.74 -15.89
CA SER A 144 -10.25 -12.95 -16.20
C SER A 144 -9.96 -13.29 -17.66
N THR A 145 -10.99 -13.73 -18.39
CA THR A 145 -10.91 -14.13 -19.81
C THR A 145 -11.59 -13.15 -20.76
N HIS A 146 -12.08 -12.02 -20.24
CA HIS A 146 -12.72 -11.00 -21.07
C HIS A 146 -11.76 -10.47 -22.14
N PRO A 147 -12.19 -10.27 -23.40
CA PRO A 147 -11.30 -9.83 -24.48
C PRO A 147 -10.48 -8.56 -24.15
N ASP A 148 -11.11 -7.62 -23.43
CA ASP A 148 -10.49 -6.36 -23.02
C ASP A 148 -9.75 -6.41 -21.67
N ILE A 149 -9.62 -7.59 -21.04
CA ILE A 149 -9.04 -7.69 -19.70
C ILE A 149 -7.62 -7.12 -19.64
N GLY A 150 -6.86 -7.24 -20.74
CA GLY A 150 -5.53 -6.65 -20.88
C GLY A 150 -5.49 -5.14 -20.65
N GLN A 151 -6.53 -4.42 -21.09
CA GLN A 151 -6.68 -2.97 -20.87
C GLN A 151 -7.05 -2.67 -19.40
N GLY A 152 -7.81 -3.57 -18.77
CA GLY A 152 -8.25 -3.47 -17.38
C GLY A 152 -7.15 -3.67 -16.34
N ARG A 153 -6.05 -4.35 -16.70
CA ARG A 153 -4.97 -4.74 -15.76
C ARG A 153 -4.34 -3.57 -14.99
N GLY A 154 -4.33 -2.37 -15.56
CA GLY A 154 -3.79 -1.15 -14.94
C GLY A 154 -4.74 -0.44 -13.97
N PHE A 155 -5.92 -0.98 -13.71
CA PHE A 155 -6.93 -0.37 -12.84
C PHE A 155 -7.28 -1.28 -11.64
N THR A 156 -7.96 -0.72 -10.65
CA THR A 156 -8.52 -1.49 -9.53
C THR A 156 -9.95 -1.95 -9.84
N LEU A 157 -10.45 -2.99 -9.15
CA LEU A 157 -11.83 -3.47 -9.33
C LEU A 157 -12.86 -2.37 -8.98
N ASN A 158 -12.62 -1.59 -7.94
CA ASN A 158 -13.46 -0.43 -7.58
C ASN A 158 -13.46 0.66 -8.68
N PHE A 159 -12.34 0.84 -9.38
CA PHE A 159 -12.31 1.75 -10.52
C PHE A 159 -13.14 1.19 -11.68
N MET A 160 -12.97 -0.10 -12.01
CA MET A 160 -13.70 -0.76 -13.09
C MET A 160 -15.22 -0.80 -12.84
N GLN A 161 -15.64 -0.92 -11.58
CA GLN A 161 -17.05 -0.83 -11.17
C GLN A 161 -17.76 0.43 -11.72
N LYS A 162 -17.05 1.54 -11.92
CA LYS A 162 -17.67 2.78 -12.43
C LYS A 162 -18.25 2.63 -13.84
N PHE A 163 -17.77 1.66 -14.61
CA PHE A 163 -18.23 1.39 -15.97
C PHE A 163 -19.33 0.33 -16.02
N ASP A 164 -19.38 -0.57 -15.03
CA ASP A 164 -20.40 -1.61 -14.93
C ASP A 164 -20.73 -1.95 -13.46
N ARG A 165 -21.61 -1.12 -12.88
CA ARG A 165 -22.06 -1.26 -11.49
C ARG A 165 -22.98 -2.45 -11.26
N GLU A 166 -23.67 -2.92 -12.31
CA GLU A 166 -24.58 -4.05 -12.21
C GLU A 166 -23.78 -5.36 -12.16
N ALA A 167 -22.79 -5.51 -13.06
CA ALA A 167 -21.91 -6.67 -13.04
C ALA A 167 -21.01 -6.71 -11.80
N MET A 168 -20.45 -5.58 -11.38
CA MET A 168 -19.58 -5.43 -10.20
C MET A 168 -20.27 -4.65 -9.07
N SER A 169 -21.35 -5.20 -8.51
CA SER A 169 -22.03 -4.57 -7.38
C SER A 169 -21.13 -4.47 -6.13
N ASP A 170 -21.44 -3.52 -5.24
CA ASP A 170 -20.74 -3.36 -3.95
C ASP A 170 -20.75 -4.66 -3.13
N GLU A 171 -21.85 -5.42 -3.19
CA GLU A 171 -21.98 -6.72 -2.53
C GLU A 171 -20.96 -7.74 -3.06
N LYS A 172 -20.75 -7.80 -4.38
CA LYS A 172 -19.76 -8.71 -4.98
C LYS A 172 -18.35 -8.30 -4.60
N LEU A 173 -18.03 -7.00 -4.63
CA LEU A 173 -16.70 -6.51 -4.23
C LEU A 173 -16.43 -6.79 -2.75
N ALA A 174 -17.43 -6.66 -1.88
CA ALA A 174 -17.30 -7.03 -0.47
C ALA A 174 -17.02 -8.54 -0.29
N LYS A 175 -17.71 -9.41 -1.04
CA LYS A 175 -17.45 -10.87 -1.01
C LYS A 175 -16.08 -11.23 -1.55
N ILE A 176 -15.61 -10.56 -2.61
CA ILE A 176 -14.25 -10.72 -3.14
C ILE A 176 -13.21 -10.36 -2.07
N ASN A 177 -13.38 -9.22 -1.37
CA ASN A 177 -12.47 -8.83 -0.30
C ASN A 177 -12.45 -9.83 0.86
N ALA A 178 -13.61 -10.37 1.24
CA ALA A 178 -13.68 -11.42 2.26
C ALA A 178 -12.95 -12.71 1.84
N ASP A 179 -13.10 -13.13 0.57
CA ASP A 179 -12.38 -14.30 0.05
C ASP A 179 -10.87 -14.05 -0.08
N PHE A 180 -10.43 -12.83 -0.43
CA PHE A 180 -9.01 -12.45 -0.41
C PHE A 180 -8.43 -12.47 1.00
N GLU A 181 -9.18 -12.02 2.00
CA GLU A 181 -8.77 -12.10 3.40
C GLU A 181 -8.65 -13.57 3.85
N ALA A 182 -9.58 -14.43 3.44
CA ALA A 182 -9.53 -15.86 3.72
C ALA A 182 -8.32 -16.53 3.04
N LEU A 183 -8.02 -16.18 1.79
CA LEU A 183 -6.83 -16.64 1.07
C LEU A 183 -5.55 -16.22 1.80
N ALA A 184 -5.48 -14.97 2.27
CA ALA A 184 -4.34 -14.49 3.03
C ALA A 184 -4.17 -15.26 4.36
N LYS A 185 -5.25 -15.49 5.11
CA LYS A 185 -5.21 -16.30 6.35
C LYS A 185 -4.71 -17.71 6.05
N SER A 186 -5.23 -18.35 5.01
CA SER A 186 -4.79 -19.68 4.61
C SER A 186 -3.30 -19.73 4.24
N ARG A 187 -2.80 -18.74 3.47
CA ARG A 187 -1.38 -18.62 3.10
C ARG A 187 -0.48 -18.32 4.30
N ALA A 188 -1.00 -17.63 5.30
CA ALA A 188 -0.33 -17.38 6.57
C ALA A 188 -0.32 -18.63 7.48
N GLY A 189 -1.10 -19.66 7.16
CA GLY A 189 -1.24 -20.87 7.97
C GLY A 189 -2.21 -20.74 9.14
N LEU A 190 -3.24 -19.90 8.98
CA LEU A 190 -4.24 -19.51 9.98
C LEU A 190 -5.64 -20.03 9.67
#